data_AF-K9VHE8-F1
#
_entry.id   AF-K9VHE8-F1
#
_cell.length_a   1.000
_cell.length_b   1.000
_cell.length_c   1.000
_cell.angle_alpha   90.00
_cell.angle_beta   90.00
_cell.angle_gamma   90.00
#
_symmetry.space_group_name_H-M   'P 1'
#
loop_
_entity.id
_entity.type
_entity.pdbx_description
1 polymer ?
#
loop_
_entity_poly.entity_id
_entity_poly.type
_entity_poly.pdbx_seq_one_letter_code
_entity_poly.pdbx_strand_id
1 'polypeptide(L)'
;MLQQNRSFGEQAIDKVAEIAIASKLDESENLSVTVNTDPIQLAQGEVEAVAVEGKGLVMQQDLRVEELQIHVKDIAVNPLTAMFGKIELNGPAFGGARAVLTESDINRAFNSEYISRKLKNLKVTVDGQLRTIDVKTIECQLLTGKIALNAEVLVQETASTVKIYFTAKPQIAAGGWAISLQDVEYPENKEFSPELTEALADKAGEVLNLRNFELEGMSLRIQQLNVEAGLLTLQAEAKVEKFPD
;
A
#
# COMPACT_ATOMS: atom_id res chain seq x y z
N MET A 1 -12.24 -29.91 -4.54
CA MET A 1 -12.81 -29.87 -5.91
C MET A 1 -12.19 -28.65 -6.58
N LEU A 2 -11.35 -28.66 -7.61
CA LEU A 2 -10.74 -29.66 -8.48
C LEU A 2 -9.26 -29.23 -8.62
N GLN A 3 -8.28 -30.08 -8.25
CA GLN A 3 -6.93 -29.91 -8.78
C GLN A 3 -6.98 -30.44 -10.23
N GLN A 4 -7.22 -29.56 -11.19
CA GLN A 4 -6.95 -29.88 -12.59
C GLN A 4 -5.44 -29.98 -12.77
N ASN A 5 -4.97 -31.04 -13.44
CA ASN A 5 -3.59 -31.13 -13.90
C ASN A 5 -3.36 -30.03 -14.96
N ARG A 6 -2.83 -28.88 -14.53
CA ARG A 6 -2.45 -27.77 -15.43
C ARG A 6 -1.40 -28.23 -16.42
N SER A 7 -1.53 -27.82 -17.68
CA SER A 7 -0.56 -28.19 -18.71
C SER A 7 0.83 -27.57 -18.44
N PHE A 8 1.89 -28.16 -19.02
CA PHE A 8 3.25 -27.60 -18.90
C PHE A 8 3.33 -26.16 -19.45
N GLY A 9 2.55 -25.84 -20.49
CA GLY A 9 2.47 -24.50 -21.06
C GLY A 9 1.88 -23.49 -20.08
N GLU A 10 0.77 -23.84 -19.42
CA GLU A 10 0.16 -23.00 -18.38
C GLU A 10 1.11 -22.73 -17.22
N GLN A 11 1.81 -23.77 -16.73
CA GLN A 11 2.78 -23.62 -15.65
C GLN A 11 3.98 -22.75 -16.06
N ALA A 12 4.37 -22.76 -17.33
CA ALA A 12 5.41 -21.87 -17.84
C ALA A 12 4.95 -20.41 -17.85
N ILE A 13 3.69 -20.14 -18.19
CA ILE A 13 3.10 -18.79 -18.14
C ILE A 13 3.05 -18.29 -16.70
N ASP A 14 2.57 -19.12 -15.76
CA ASP A 14 2.58 -18.84 -14.33
C ASP A 14 3.98 -18.40 -13.87
N LYS A 15 5.02 -19.17 -14.26
CA LYS A 15 6.39 -18.87 -13.82
C LYS A 15 6.98 -17.60 -14.41
N VAL A 16 6.68 -17.30 -15.68
CA VAL A 16 7.10 -16.04 -16.31
C VAL A 16 6.47 -14.85 -15.59
N ALA A 17 5.18 -14.94 -15.28
CA ALA A 17 4.47 -13.89 -14.54
C ALA A 17 5.02 -13.72 -13.11
N GLU A 18 5.31 -14.83 -12.42
CA GLU A 18 5.94 -14.82 -11.10
C GLU A 18 7.32 -14.13 -11.11
N ILE A 19 8.16 -14.43 -12.11
CA ILE A 19 9.48 -13.78 -12.26
C ILE A 19 9.33 -12.28 -12.52
N ALA A 20 8.37 -11.88 -13.37
CA ALA A 20 8.12 -10.47 -13.67
C ALA A 20 7.69 -9.70 -12.41
N ILE A 21 6.76 -10.24 -11.62
CA ILE A 21 6.32 -9.61 -10.36
C ILE A 21 7.46 -9.61 -9.32
N ALA A 22 8.19 -10.72 -9.16
CA ALA A 22 9.31 -10.82 -8.23
C ALA A 22 10.39 -9.77 -8.53
N SER A 23 10.61 -9.41 -9.80
CA SER A 23 11.59 -8.39 -10.20
C SER A 23 11.27 -6.98 -9.68
N LYS A 24 10.03 -6.74 -9.23
CA LYS A 24 9.59 -5.48 -8.62
C LYS A 24 9.69 -5.46 -7.10
N LEU A 25 10.09 -6.57 -6.50
CA LEU A 25 10.25 -6.73 -5.06
C LEU A 25 11.73 -6.63 -4.72
N ASP A 26 12.02 -5.93 -3.62
CA ASP A 26 13.35 -5.96 -3.02
C ASP A 26 13.58 -7.32 -2.33
N GLU A 27 12.54 -7.84 -1.67
CA GLU A 27 12.55 -9.13 -0.97
C GLU A 27 11.16 -9.79 -0.99
N SER A 28 11.11 -11.12 -0.90
CA SER A 28 9.86 -11.87 -0.72
C SER A 28 10.11 -13.19 0.00
N GLU A 29 9.27 -13.57 0.97
CA GLU A 29 9.33 -14.90 1.59
C GLU A 29 8.66 -15.96 0.72
N ASN A 30 7.50 -15.61 0.17
CA ASN A 30 6.78 -16.45 -0.79
C ASN A 30 6.05 -15.57 -1.80
N LEU A 31 6.05 -15.99 -3.06
CA LEU A 31 5.25 -15.41 -4.12
C LEU A 31 4.76 -16.53 -5.03
N SER A 32 3.47 -16.51 -5.36
CA SER A 32 2.85 -17.37 -6.35
C SER A 32 1.98 -16.54 -7.27
N VAL A 33 2.06 -16.84 -8.56
CA VAL A 33 1.22 -16.22 -9.59
C VAL A 33 0.57 -17.33 -10.38
N THR A 34 -0.75 -17.23 -10.55
CA THR A 34 -1.56 -18.17 -11.33
C THR A 34 -2.26 -17.39 -12.43
N VAL A 35 -1.96 -17.71 -13.68
CA VAL A 35 -2.58 -17.14 -14.87
C VAL A 35 -3.53 -18.19 -15.46
N ASN A 36 -4.83 -17.98 -15.29
CA ASN A 36 -5.86 -18.84 -15.87
C ASN A 36 -6.09 -18.42 -17.32
N THR A 37 -5.52 -19.20 -18.24
CA THR A 37 -5.72 -19.07 -19.68
C THR A 37 -5.31 -20.38 -20.34
N ASP A 38 -5.91 -20.71 -21.48
CA ASP A 38 -5.41 -21.75 -22.37
C ASP A 38 -4.72 -21.15 -23.62
N PRO A 39 -3.98 -21.94 -24.42
CA PRO A 39 -3.30 -21.45 -25.62
C PRO A 39 -4.23 -20.87 -26.70
N ILE A 40 -5.49 -21.31 -26.78
CA ILE A 40 -6.47 -20.83 -27.74
C ILE A 40 -7.00 -19.46 -27.30
N GLN A 41 -7.36 -19.31 -26.02
CA GLN A 41 -7.77 -18.03 -25.42
C GLN A 41 -6.66 -16.99 -25.55
N LEU A 42 -5.42 -17.36 -25.20
CA LEU A 42 -4.28 -16.45 -25.31
C LEU A 42 -4.04 -16.00 -26.76
N ALA A 43 -4.18 -16.92 -27.73
CA ALA A 43 -4.09 -16.60 -29.15
C ALA A 43 -5.24 -15.68 -29.65
N GLN A 44 -6.38 -15.69 -28.96
CA GLN A 44 -7.51 -14.78 -29.19
C GLN A 44 -7.35 -13.45 -28.45
N GLY A 45 -6.32 -13.31 -27.61
CA GLY A 45 -6.09 -12.11 -26.81
C GLY A 45 -6.88 -12.09 -25.50
N GLU A 46 -7.24 -13.26 -24.97
CA GLU A 46 -8.04 -13.39 -23.75
C GLU A 46 -7.23 -14.11 -22.66
N VAL A 47 -7.29 -13.57 -21.44
CA VAL A 47 -6.81 -14.22 -20.21
C VAL A 47 -7.95 -14.16 -19.20
N GLU A 48 -8.44 -15.33 -18.76
CA GLU A 48 -9.61 -15.44 -17.90
C GLU A 48 -9.38 -14.79 -16.53
N ALA A 49 -8.26 -15.10 -15.90
CA ALA A 49 -7.90 -14.50 -14.62
C ALA A 49 -6.40 -14.54 -14.33
N VAL A 50 -5.96 -13.61 -13.48
CA VAL A 50 -4.66 -13.64 -12.82
C VAL A 50 -4.89 -13.56 -11.32
N ALA A 51 -4.29 -14.50 -10.59
CA ALA A 51 -4.22 -14.46 -9.13
C ALA A 51 -2.75 -14.31 -8.69
N VAL A 52 -2.50 -13.40 -7.77
CA VAL A 52 -1.19 -13.22 -7.12
C VAL A 52 -1.39 -13.43 -5.64
N GLU A 53 -0.59 -14.30 -5.05
CA GLU A 53 -0.55 -14.53 -3.61
C GLU A 53 0.88 -14.43 -3.14
N GLY A 54 1.12 -13.69 -2.06
CA GLY A 54 2.47 -13.55 -1.54
C GLY A 54 2.51 -13.26 -0.05
N LYS A 55 3.65 -13.55 0.55
CA LYS A 55 3.95 -13.33 1.95
C LYS A 55 5.29 -12.64 2.14
N GLY A 56 5.33 -11.75 3.12
CA GLY A 56 6.52 -10.97 3.46
C GLY A 56 7.14 -10.27 2.26
N LEU A 57 6.30 -9.61 1.44
CA LEU A 57 6.75 -8.92 0.24
C LEU A 57 7.26 -7.54 0.62
N VAL A 58 8.50 -7.23 0.26
CA VAL A 58 9.09 -5.90 0.40
C VAL A 58 9.09 -5.24 -0.97
N MET A 59 8.22 -4.25 -1.13
CA MET A 59 8.19 -3.40 -2.32
C MET A 59 9.36 -2.41 -2.27
N GLN A 60 9.71 -1.85 -3.44
CA GLN A 60 10.61 -0.70 -3.51
C GLN A 60 10.16 0.40 -2.53
N GLN A 61 11.13 1.14 -1.98
CA GLN A 61 10.91 2.18 -0.96
C GLN A 61 10.63 1.63 0.46
N ASP A 62 11.01 0.37 0.72
CA ASP A 62 11.00 -0.25 2.06
C ASP A 62 9.59 -0.50 2.63
N LEU A 63 8.58 -0.60 1.74
CA LEU A 63 7.20 -0.92 2.12
C LEU A 63 7.03 -2.44 2.15
N ARG A 64 6.96 -3.02 3.36
CA ARG A 64 6.67 -4.46 3.54
C ARG A 64 5.16 -4.71 3.71
N VAL A 65 4.67 -5.78 3.11
CA VAL A 65 3.34 -6.35 3.38
C VAL A 65 3.50 -7.80 3.86
N GLU A 66 2.79 -8.16 4.92
CA GLU A 66 2.82 -9.50 5.50
C GLU A 66 2.10 -10.50 4.60
N GLU A 67 0.92 -10.14 4.10
CA GLU A 67 0.19 -10.93 3.11
C GLU A 67 -0.35 -10.02 2.02
N LEU A 68 -0.26 -10.48 0.77
CA LEU A 68 -0.86 -9.84 -0.39
C LEU A 68 -1.63 -10.88 -1.20
N GLN A 69 -2.87 -10.55 -1.55
CA GLN A 69 -3.69 -11.31 -2.48
C GLN A 69 -4.23 -10.34 -3.52
N ILE A 70 -4.06 -10.64 -4.80
CA ILE A 70 -4.64 -9.87 -5.90
C ILE A 70 -5.35 -10.84 -6.83
N HIS A 71 -6.54 -10.47 -7.29
CA HIS A 71 -7.27 -11.26 -8.26
C HIS A 71 -7.90 -10.35 -9.31
N VAL A 72 -7.52 -10.55 -10.57
CA VAL A 72 -7.98 -9.78 -11.73
C VAL A 72 -8.62 -10.76 -12.72
N LYS A 73 -9.72 -10.37 -13.36
CA LYS A 73 -10.46 -11.21 -14.33
C LYS A 73 -10.68 -10.50 -15.65
N ASP A 74 -11.08 -11.28 -16.66
CA ASP A 74 -11.54 -10.80 -17.97
C ASP A 74 -10.51 -9.86 -18.63
N ILE A 75 -9.26 -10.33 -18.69
CA ILE A 75 -8.11 -9.54 -19.11
C ILE A 75 -7.94 -9.65 -20.62
N ALA A 76 -8.07 -8.54 -21.33
CA ALA A 76 -7.81 -8.47 -22.77
C ALA A 76 -6.35 -8.14 -23.05
N VAL A 77 -5.64 -9.00 -23.78
CA VAL A 77 -4.23 -8.85 -24.14
C VAL A 77 -4.03 -8.78 -25.65
N ASN A 78 -2.95 -8.14 -26.10
CA ASN A 78 -2.58 -8.10 -27.50
C ASN A 78 -1.94 -9.45 -27.90
N PRO A 79 -2.60 -10.27 -28.76
CA PRO A 79 -2.10 -11.59 -29.10
C PRO A 79 -0.78 -11.53 -29.88
N LEU A 80 -0.58 -10.48 -30.70
CA LEU A 80 0.65 -10.34 -31.50
C LEU A 80 1.87 -10.12 -30.63
N THR A 81 1.77 -9.28 -29.59
CA THR A 81 2.89 -9.04 -28.67
C THR A 81 3.09 -10.23 -27.72
N ALA A 82 1.99 -10.87 -27.29
CA ALA A 82 2.04 -12.05 -26.43
C ALA A 82 2.79 -13.22 -27.07
N MET A 83 2.67 -13.40 -28.40
CA MET A 83 3.44 -14.39 -29.15
C MET A 83 4.97 -14.19 -29.07
N PHE A 84 5.42 -12.95 -28.82
CA PHE A 84 6.83 -12.61 -28.62
C PHE A 84 7.20 -12.50 -27.13
N GLY A 85 6.35 -12.99 -26.22
CA GLY A 85 6.59 -12.96 -24.78
C GLY A 85 6.33 -11.60 -24.12
N LYS A 86 5.71 -10.65 -24.84
CA LYS A 86 5.35 -9.32 -24.29
C LYS A 86 3.85 -9.24 -24.04
N ILE A 87 3.44 -9.25 -22.78
CA ILE A 87 2.04 -9.08 -22.41
C ILE A 87 1.69 -7.59 -22.42
N GLU A 88 0.83 -7.21 -23.34
CA GLU A 88 0.32 -5.84 -23.48
C GLU A 88 -1.19 -5.88 -23.37
N LEU A 89 -1.78 -5.03 -22.52
CA LEU A 89 -3.23 -5.00 -22.33
C LEU A 89 -3.90 -4.19 -23.45
N ASN A 90 -5.02 -4.70 -23.99
CA ASN A 90 -5.85 -3.96 -24.95
C ASN A 90 -6.80 -2.96 -24.28
N GLY A 91 -6.85 -2.95 -22.94
CA GLY A 91 -7.67 -2.08 -22.12
C GLY A 91 -7.43 -2.33 -20.63
N PRO A 92 -7.98 -1.50 -19.74
CA PRO A 92 -7.84 -1.70 -18.30
C PRO A 92 -8.50 -3.01 -17.86
N ALA A 93 -7.80 -3.77 -17.02
CA ALA A 93 -8.34 -4.90 -16.29
C ALA A 93 -8.67 -4.51 -14.85
N PHE A 94 -9.68 -5.15 -14.27
CA PHE A 94 -10.18 -4.83 -12.93
C PHE A 94 -10.23 -6.05 -12.04
N GLY A 95 -10.05 -5.84 -10.75
CA GLY A 95 -9.93 -6.90 -9.77
C GLY A 95 -10.07 -6.45 -8.34
N GLY A 96 -9.82 -7.39 -7.43
CA GLY A 96 -9.74 -7.13 -5.99
C GLY A 96 -8.31 -7.34 -5.49
N ALA A 97 -7.95 -6.60 -4.45
CA ALA A 97 -6.73 -6.78 -3.69
C ALA A 97 -7.04 -6.85 -2.20
N ARG A 98 -6.33 -7.71 -1.47
CA ARG A 98 -6.28 -7.76 -0.01
C ARG A 98 -4.83 -7.67 0.42
N ALA A 99 -4.51 -6.69 1.28
CA ALA A 99 -3.20 -6.54 1.88
C ALA A 99 -3.31 -6.61 3.40
N VAL A 100 -2.38 -7.29 4.04
CA VAL A 100 -2.23 -7.34 5.50
C VAL A 100 -0.88 -6.76 5.85
N LEU A 101 -0.87 -5.83 6.80
CA LEU A 101 0.34 -5.26 7.37
C LEU A 101 0.37 -5.52 8.87
N THR A 102 1.52 -5.92 9.37
CA THR A 102 1.80 -5.98 10.80
C THR A 102 2.15 -4.60 11.34
N GLU A 103 2.08 -4.46 12.66
CA GLU A 103 2.62 -3.29 13.35
C GLU A 103 4.09 -3.03 12.98
N SER A 104 4.92 -4.08 12.87
CA SER A 104 6.32 -3.95 12.44
C SER A 104 6.45 -3.43 11.01
N ASP A 105 5.58 -3.85 10.09
CA ASP A 105 5.59 -3.37 8.71
C ASP A 105 5.29 -1.86 8.63
N ILE A 106 4.31 -1.41 9.41
CA ILE A 106 3.94 0.02 9.48
C ILE A 106 5.07 0.84 10.09
N ASN A 107 5.68 0.37 11.18
CA ASN A 107 6.81 1.05 11.80
C ASN A 107 8.04 1.10 10.88
N ARG A 108 8.32 0.02 10.15
CA ARG A 108 9.35 0.02 9.10
C ARG A 108 9.07 1.10 8.05
N ALA A 109 7.86 1.12 7.51
CA ALA A 109 7.47 2.09 6.49
C ALA A 109 7.59 3.54 6.99
N PHE A 110 7.08 3.86 8.19
CA PHE A 110 7.17 5.22 8.75
C PHE A 110 8.61 5.71 8.94
N ASN A 111 9.53 4.78 9.24
CA ASN A 111 10.94 5.11 9.45
C ASN A 111 11.80 4.86 8.19
N SER A 112 11.19 4.54 7.05
CA SER A 112 11.88 4.43 5.76
C SER A 112 12.39 5.80 5.28
N GLU A 113 13.42 5.77 4.43
CA GLU A 113 13.92 6.97 3.75
C GLU A 113 12.84 7.67 2.93
N TYR A 114 11.93 6.90 2.30
CA TYR A 114 10.87 7.43 1.46
C TYR A 114 9.87 8.26 2.26
N ILE A 115 9.34 7.70 3.36
CA ILE A 115 8.38 8.41 4.21
C ILE A 115 9.07 9.53 4.99
N SER A 116 10.28 9.30 5.49
CA SER A 116 11.07 10.33 6.19
C SER A 116 11.31 11.58 5.34
N ARG A 117 11.43 11.45 4.01
CA ARG A 117 11.53 12.61 3.10
C ARG A 117 10.21 13.37 2.97
N LYS A 118 9.08 12.67 2.95
CA LYS A 118 7.74 13.31 2.90
C LYS A 118 7.39 14.02 4.21
N LEU A 119 8.01 13.61 5.31
CA LEU A 119 7.80 14.15 6.66
C LEU A 119 8.73 15.30 7.04
N LYS A 120 9.59 15.75 6.11
CA LYS A 120 10.48 16.91 6.30
C LYS A 120 9.87 18.18 5.70
N ASN A 121 10.21 19.31 6.31
CA ASN A 121 9.81 20.66 5.90
C ASN A 121 8.29 20.81 5.72
N LEU A 122 7.51 20.10 6.55
CA LEU A 122 6.06 20.20 6.54
C LEU A 122 5.66 21.59 7.05
N LYS A 123 4.81 22.25 6.28
CA LYS A 123 4.22 23.54 6.66
C LYS A 123 2.91 23.29 7.36
N VAL A 124 2.84 23.64 8.64
CA VAL A 124 1.66 23.48 9.49
C VAL A 124 1.30 24.82 10.14
N THR A 125 0.02 25.03 10.43
CA THR A 125 -0.43 26.21 11.17
C THR A 125 -0.60 25.82 12.64
N VAL A 126 0.18 26.44 13.52
CA VAL A 126 0.14 26.24 14.98
C VAL A 126 -0.04 27.60 15.62
N ASP A 127 -1.06 27.78 16.47
CA ASP A 127 -1.41 29.06 17.09
C ASP A 127 -1.60 30.22 16.08
N GLY A 128 -2.17 29.89 14.91
CA GLY A 128 -2.37 30.87 13.82
C GLY A 128 -1.07 31.31 13.12
N GLN A 129 0.07 30.72 13.46
CA GLN A 129 1.37 30.99 12.84
C GLN A 129 1.78 29.81 11.96
N LEU A 130 2.26 30.11 10.76
CA LEU A 130 2.85 29.10 9.88
C LEU A 130 4.21 28.68 10.47
N ARG A 131 4.37 27.38 10.70
CA ARG A 131 5.60 26.75 11.21
C ARG A 131 6.09 25.70 10.23
N THR A 132 7.40 25.53 10.19
CA THR A 132 8.06 24.48 9.41
C THR A 132 8.54 23.40 10.38
N ILE A 133 8.06 22.18 10.17
CA ILE A 133 8.36 21.06 11.05
C ILE A 133 8.99 19.90 10.28
N ASP A 134 9.83 19.14 10.99
CA ASP A 134 10.28 17.82 10.57
C ASP A 134 9.72 16.80 11.56
N VAL A 135 8.92 15.86 11.07
CA VAL A 135 8.53 14.69 11.86
C VAL A 135 9.66 13.68 11.76
N LYS A 136 10.22 13.32 12.91
CA LYS A 136 11.28 12.33 13.04
C LYS A 136 10.68 10.98 13.40
N THR A 137 11.40 10.17 14.17
CA THR A 137 11.00 8.82 14.58
C THR A 137 9.52 8.74 14.92
N ILE A 138 8.82 7.85 14.23
CA ILE A 138 7.42 7.54 14.48
C ILE A 138 7.33 6.12 14.99
N GLU A 139 6.62 5.94 16.09
CA GLU A 139 6.19 4.63 16.57
C GLU A 139 4.67 4.56 16.46
N CYS A 140 4.18 3.58 15.71
CA CYS A 140 2.77 3.29 15.54
C CYS A 140 2.43 1.98 16.24
N GLN A 141 1.38 1.99 17.05
CA GLN A 141 0.78 0.78 17.60
C GLN A 141 -0.60 0.56 17.00
N LEU A 142 -0.89 -0.68 16.61
CA LEU A 142 -2.18 -1.06 16.07
C LEU A 142 -3.06 -1.59 17.20
N LEU A 143 -4.14 -0.87 17.47
CA LEU A 143 -5.15 -1.20 18.48
C LEU A 143 -6.45 -1.60 17.80
N THR A 144 -7.35 -2.29 18.50
CA THR A 144 -8.65 -2.64 17.92
C THR A 144 -9.43 -1.38 17.53
N GLY A 145 -9.61 -1.18 16.23
CA GLY A 145 -10.30 -0.04 15.62
C GLY A 145 -9.56 1.31 15.69
N LYS A 146 -8.33 1.35 16.22
CA LYS A 146 -7.55 2.58 16.45
C LYS A 146 -6.07 2.37 16.18
N ILE A 147 -5.34 3.45 16.02
CA ILE A 147 -3.88 3.46 16.12
C ILE A 147 -3.46 4.36 17.27
N ALA A 148 -2.32 4.06 17.89
CA ALA A 148 -1.62 5.00 18.75
C ALA A 148 -0.32 5.41 18.07
N LEU A 149 -0.06 6.71 17.98
CA LEU A 149 1.13 7.26 17.35
C LEU A 149 1.94 8.02 18.40
N ASN A 150 3.23 7.70 18.51
CA ASN A 150 4.24 8.54 19.14
C ASN A 150 5.14 9.11 18.06
N ALA A 151 5.48 10.40 18.12
CA ALA A 151 6.51 10.95 17.25
C ALA A 151 7.32 12.05 17.94
N GLU A 152 8.55 12.24 17.46
CA GLU A 152 9.35 13.42 17.77
C GLU A 152 9.25 14.43 16.63
N VAL A 153 8.91 15.68 16.93
CA VAL A 153 8.70 16.74 15.95
C VAL A 153 9.67 17.88 16.21
N LEU A 154 10.53 18.16 15.24
CA LEU A 154 11.43 19.32 15.29
C LEU A 154 10.71 20.54 14.70
N VAL A 155 10.55 21.59 15.48
CA VAL A 155 10.10 22.90 15.00
C VAL A 155 11.34 23.69 14.57
N GLN A 156 11.47 23.98 13.28
CA GLN A 156 12.71 24.54 12.72
C GLN A 156 12.98 25.96 13.22
N GLU A 157 11.95 26.79 13.37
CA GLU A 157 12.11 28.20 13.75
C GLU A 157 12.69 28.38 15.17
N THR A 158 12.40 27.45 16.08
CA THR A 158 12.86 27.48 17.47
C THR A 158 13.95 26.46 17.76
N ALA A 159 14.27 25.59 16.80
CA ALA A 159 15.13 24.42 16.96
C ALA A 159 14.73 23.54 18.16
N SER A 160 13.45 23.51 18.50
CA SER A 160 12.91 22.74 19.63
C SER A 160 12.28 21.43 19.17
N THR A 161 12.55 20.34 19.87
CA THR A 161 11.89 19.06 19.66
C THR A 161 10.71 18.90 20.62
N VAL A 162 9.54 18.65 20.08
CA VAL A 162 8.31 18.35 20.81
C VAL A 162 7.98 16.88 20.63
N LYS A 163 7.62 16.19 21.72
CA LYS A 163 7.09 14.83 21.65
C LYS A 163 5.58 14.91 21.53
N ILE A 164 5.03 14.24 20.53
CA ILE A 164 3.58 14.11 20.37
C ILE A 164 3.17 12.67 20.61
N TYR A 165 2.00 12.51 21.22
CA TYR A 165 1.34 11.23 21.33
C TYR A 165 -0.16 11.41 21.26
N PHE A 166 -0.80 10.59 20.43
CA PHE A 166 -2.25 10.57 20.29
C PHE A 166 -2.71 9.20 19.83
N THR A 167 -4.00 8.92 20.03
CA THR A 167 -4.68 7.84 19.33
C THR A 167 -5.65 8.41 18.31
N ALA A 168 -5.90 7.68 17.24
CA ALA A 168 -6.85 8.07 16.21
C ALA A 168 -7.50 6.84 15.59
N LYS A 169 -8.65 7.02 14.95
CA LYS A 169 -9.28 6.01 14.10
C LYS A 169 -8.87 6.24 12.65
N PRO A 170 -8.18 5.27 12.01
CA PRO A 170 -7.99 5.29 10.58
C PRO A 170 -9.33 5.16 9.87
N GLN A 171 -9.59 6.02 8.89
CA GLN A 171 -10.81 6.04 8.10
C GLN A 171 -10.48 6.25 6.62
N ILE A 172 -11.20 5.55 5.75
CA ILE A 172 -11.04 5.71 4.29
C ILE A 172 -11.49 7.13 3.92
N ALA A 173 -10.59 7.91 3.33
CA ALA A 173 -10.89 9.26 2.87
C ALA A 173 -11.82 9.24 1.65
N ALA A 174 -12.45 10.38 1.36
CA ALA A 174 -13.34 10.52 0.22
C ALA A 174 -12.65 10.06 -1.09
N GLY A 175 -13.36 9.23 -1.87
CA GLY A 175 -12.87 8.67 -3.12
C GLY A 175 -12.07 7.36 -2.97
N GLY A 176 -11.68 6.95 -1.77
CA GLY A 176 -11.04 5.65 -1.52
C GLY A 176 -9.55 5.59 -1.85
N TRP A 177 -8.86 6.72 -2.00
CA TRP A 177 -7.45 6.75 -2.39
C TRP A 177 -6.48 6.99 -1.24
N ALA A 178 -6.99 7.40 -0.08
CA ALA A 178 -6.16 7.75 1.07
C ALA A 178 -6.82 7.30 2.37
N ILE A 179 -6.01 7.22 3.41
CA ILE A 179 -6.45 7.00 4.79
C ILE A 179 -6.32 8.32 5.54
N SER A 180 -7.40 8.74 6.19
CA SER A 180 -7.45 9.87 7.11
C SER A 180 -7.41 9.38 8.55
N LEU A 181 -6.91 10.21 9.46
CA LEU A 181 -6.94 9.96 10.90
C LEU A 181 -8.04 10.82 11.52
N GLN A 182 -9.06 10.18 12.10
CA GLN A 182 -10.21 10.83 12.72
C GLN A 182 -10.29 10.48 14.20
N ASP A 183 -11.20 11.12 14.94
CA ASP A 183 -11.39 10.88 16.39
C ASP A 183 -10.07 10.91 17.16
N VAL A 184 -9.29 11.99 16.97
CA VAL A 184 -8.00 12.18 17.64
C VAL A 184 -8.24 12.34 19.14
N GLU A 185 -7.60 11.48 19.93
CA GLU A 185 -7.68 11.46 21.38
C GLU A 185 -6.28 11.58 22.01
N TYR A 186 -6.18 12.34 23.09
CA TYR A 186 -4.94 12.61 23.80
C TYR A 186 -4.95 11.93 25.18
N PRO A 187 -3.80 11.46 25.69
CA PRO A 187 -3.71 10.96 27.05
C PRO A 187 -3.86 12.11 28.06
N GLU A 188 -4.56 11.86 29.17
CA GLU A 188 -4.91 12.88 30.18
C GLU A 188 -3.71 13.56 30.87
N ASN A 189 -2.49 12.99 30.79
CA ASN A 189 -1.34 13.36 31.64
C ASN A 189 -0.02 13.66 30.89
N LYS A 190 -0.06 14.13 29.65
CA LYS A 190 1.16 14.59 28.93
C LYS A 190 1.01 16.07 28.55
N GLU A 191 2.11 16.82 28.53
CA GLU A 191 2.12 18.10 27.81
C GLU A 191 1.98 17.77 26.32
N PHE A 192 0.96 18.33 25.68
CA PHE A 192 0.69 18.14 24.26
C PHE A 192 0.40 19.51 23.64
N SER A 193 0.75 19.67 22.36
CA SER A 193 0.24 20.74 21.52
C SER A 193 -0.89 20.15 20.69
N PRO A 194 -2.17 20.40 21.05
CA PRO A 194 -3.31 19.95 20.27
C PRO A 194 -3.23 20.46 18.85
N GLU A 195 -2.87 21.73 18.65
CA GLU A 195 -2.80 22.37 17.33
C GLU A 195 -1.76 21.69 16.43
N LEU A 196 -0.58 21.36 16.96
CA LEU A 196 0.45 20.64 16.22
C LEU A 196 -0.01 19.23 15.84
N THR A 197 -0.73 18.56 16.74
CA THR A 197 -1.20 17.20 16.52
C THR A 197 -2.32 17.16 15.49
N GLU A 198 -3.27 18.10 15.56
CA GLU A 198 -4.34 18.25 14.58
C GLU A 198 -3.75 18.54 13.19
N ALA A 199 -2.81 19.48 13.09
CA ALA A 199 -2.16 19.79 11.82
C ALA A 199 -1.37 18.60 11.23
N LEU A 200 -0.81 17.74 12.09
CA LEU A 200 -0.14 16.52 11.66
C LEU A 200 -1.11 15.41 11.25
N ALA A 201 -2.24 15.27 11.95
CA ALA A 201 -3.31 14.35 11.57
C ALA A 201 -3.89 14.72 10.20
N ASP A 202 -4.08 16.01 9.93
CA ASP A 202 -4.50 16.52 8.62
C ASP A 202 -3.48 16.20 7.52
N LYS A 203 -2.19 16.37 7.83
CA LYS A 203 -1.10 16.04 6.90
C LYS A 203 -0.89 14.54 6.70
N ALA A 204 -1.35 13.70 7.63
CA ALA A 204 -1.24 12.25 7.50
C ALA A 204 -1.94 11.74 6.24
N GLY A 205 -3.07 12.35 5.84
CA GLY A 205 -3.78 11.96 4.61
C GLY A 205 -2.97 12.15 3.32
N GLU A 206 -2.05 13.12 3.28
CA GLU A 206 -1.15 13.34 2.12
C GLU A 206 -0.09 12.24 2.02
N VAL A 207 0.40 11.76 3.17
CA VAL A 207 1.41 10.70 3.27
C VAL A 207 0.78 9.33 3.03
N LEU A 208 -0.37 9.09 3.67
CA LEU A 208 -1.17 7.85 3.63
C LEU A 208 -2.08 7.78 2.40
N ASN A 209 -1.70 8.44 1.32
CA ASN A 209 -2.35 8.34 0.02
C ASN A 209 -1.76 7.17 -0.77
N LEU A 210 -2.58 6.18 -1.13
CA LEU A 210 -2.14 4.97 -1.82
C LEU A 210 -1.51 5.27 -3.18
N ARG A 211 -1.88 6.39 -3.81
CA ARG A 211 -1.27 6.84 -5.07
C ARG A 211 0.21 7.14 -4.96
N ASN A 212 0.72 7.38 -3.73
CA ASN A 212 2.16 7.52 -3.48
C ASN A 212 2.91 6.17 -3.60
N PHE A 213 2.21 5.05 -3.62
CA PHE A 213 2.75 3.70 -3.58
C PHE A 213 2.27 2.85 -4.76
N GLU A 214 1.60 3.48 -5.73
CA GLU A 214 1.14 2.83 -6.96
C GLU A 214 2.33 2.50 -7.87
N LEU A 215 2.35 1.27 -8.39
CA LEU A 215 3.23 0.91 -9.49
C LEU A 215 2.68 1.53 -10.78
N GLU A 216 3.57 1.87 -11.73
CA GLU A 216 3.15 2.43 -13.01
C GLU A 216 2.13 1.52 -13.71
N GLY A 217 0.98 2.10 -14.09
CA GLY A 217 -0.11 1.35 -14.72
C GLY A 217 -0.96 0.51 -13.76
N MET A 218 -0.79 0.64 -12.45
CA MET A 218 -1.64 -0.01 -11.45
C MET A 218 -2.21 1.04 -10.49
N SER A 219 -3.49 0.93 -10.17
CA SER A 219 -4.12 1.80 -9.16
C SER A 219 -5.02 1.02 -8.21
N LEU A 220 -5.10 1.50 -6.97
CA LEU A 220 -5.83 0.85 -5.88
C LEU A 220 -6.84 1.81 -5.26
N ARG A 221 -8.10 1.37 -5.18
CA ARG A 221 -9.17 2.10 -4.48
C ARG A 221 -9.67 1.31 -3.29
N ILE A 222 -9.34 1.78 -2.10
CA ILE A 222 -9.72 1.16 -0.82
C ILE A 222 -11.24 1.09 -0.70
N GLN A 223 -11.73 -0.10 -0.39
CA GLN A 223 -13.14 -0.38 -0.10
C GLN A 223 -13.35 -0.67 1.38
N GLN A 224 -12.38 -1.34 2.01
CA GLN A 224 -12.45 -1.69 3.42
C GLN A 224 -11.09 -1.53 4.10
N LEU A 225 -11.14 -1.03 5.33
CA LEU A 225 -10.00 -0.90 6.23
C LEU A 225 -10.41 -1.49 7.57
N ASN A 226 -9.67 -2.49 8.04
CA ASN A 226 -9.86 -3.09 9.36
C ASN A 226 -8.57 -2.99 10.17
N VAL A 227 -8.69 -2.56 11.42
CA VAL A 227 -7.56 -2.45 12.33
C VAL A 227 -7.84 -3.33 13.55
N GLU A 228 -7.00 -4.33 13.72
CA GLU A 228 -7.00 -5.25 14.84
C GLU A 228 -5.73 -5.03 15.66
N ALA A 229 -5.65 -5.66 16.83
CA ALA A 229 -4.43 -5.59 17.63
C ALA A 229 -3.25 -6.16 16.83
N GLY A 230 -2.26 -5.33 16.54
CA GLY A 230 -1.06 -5.70 15.78
C GLY A 230 -1.23 -5.89 14.26
N LEU A 231 -2.43 -5.74 13.69
CA LEU A 231 -2.70 -6.00 12.27
C LEU A 231 -3.59 -4.94 11.62
N LEU A 232 -3.24 -4.54 10.41
CA LEU A 232 -4.05 -3.70 9.54
C LEU A 232 -4.36 -4.48 8.26
N THR A 233 -5.64 -4.68 7.98
CA THR A 233 -6.10 -5.33 6.75
C THR A 233 -6.79 -4.31 5.85
N LEU A 234 -6.35 -4.24 4.60
CA LEU A 234 -6.90 -3.40 3.56
C LEU A 234 -7.50 -4.27 2.46
N GLN A 235 -8.72 -3.93 2.03
CA GLN A 235 -9.31 -4.47 0.81
C GLN A 235 -9.52 -3.33 -0.17
N ALA A 236 -9.10 -3.54 -1.42
CA ALA A 236 -9.17 -2.54 -2.47
C ALA A 236 -9.69 -3.15 -3.77
N GLU A 237 -10.29 -2.30 -4.59
CA GLU A 237 -10.44 -2.54 -6.02
C GLU A 237 -9.11 -2.22 -6.70
N ALA A 238 -8.65 -3.13 -7.54
CA ALA A 238 -7.44 -2.96 -8.33
C ALA A 238 -7.80 -2.67 -9.79
N LYS A 239 -7.16 -1.68 -10.37
CA LYS A 239 -7.21 -1.39 -11.81
C LYS A 239 -5.79 -1.53 -12.38
N VAL A 240 -5.65 -2.33 -13.43
CA VAL A 240 -4.38 -2.59 -14.12
C VAL A 240 -4.51 -2.14 -15.57
N GLU A 241 -3.73 -1.13 -15.96
CA GLU A 241 -3.63 -0.61 -17.32
C GLU A 241 -2.37 -1.12 -18.02
N LYS A 242 -1.34 -1.45 -17.24
CA LYS A 242 -0.07 -2.01 -17.73
C LYS A 242 0.49 -2.96 -16.68
N PHE A 243 1.05 -4.08 -17.11
CA PHE A 243 1.86 -4.90 -16.22
C PHE A 243 3.24 -4.26 -16.06
N PRO A 244 3.85 -4.33 -14.86
CA PRO A 244 5.20 -3.84 -14.63
C PRO A 244 6.21 -4.51 -15.59
N ASP A 245 7.05 -3.70 -16.25
CA ASP A 245 8.11 -4.14 -17.18
C ASP A 245 9.34 -4.71 -16.46
#